data_AF-A0A4W5LEN7-F1
#
_entry.id   AF-A0A4W5LEN7-F1
#
_cell.length_a   1.000
_cell.length_b   1.000
_cell.length_c   1.000
_cell.angle_alpha   90.00
_cell.angle_beta   90.00
_cell.angle_gamma   90.00
#
_symmetry.space_group_name_H-M   'P 1'
#
loop_
_entity.id
_entity.type
_entity.pdbx_description
1 polymer ?
#
loop_
_entity_poly.entity_id
_entity_poly.type
_entity_poly.pdbx_seq_one_letter_code
_entity_poly.pdbx_strand_id
1 'polypeptide(L)'
;MLIHHCSELPANFPVTEEMVKPSLRGSSSLLRELQVALGQYSEEHFNEVSPCRMIQKFQMELKVFSETVNARNSGLPVPYTYMDPAVVENSVAI
;
A
#
# COMPACT_ATOMS: atom_id res chain seq x y z
N MET A 1 -10.59 18.03 15.21
CA MET A 1 -11.17 17.21 14.11
C MET A 1 -10.03 16.37 13.56
N LEU A 2 -10.06 15.06 13.79
CA LEU A 2 -9.04 14.12 13.31
C LEU A 2 -9.64 13.41 12.10
N ILE A 3 -8.96 13.48 10.96
CA ILE A 3 -9.32 12.68 9.79
C ILE A 3 -8.81 11.27 10.09
N HIS A 4 -9.69 10.28 10.06
CA HIS A 4 -9.34 8.89 10.29
C HIS A 4 -9.24 8.16 8.95
N HIS A 5 -8.22 7.32 8.80
CA HIS A 5 -8.06 6.43 7.66
C HIS A 5 -9.17 5.37 7.67
N CYS A 6 -9.81 5.13 6.51
CA CYS A 6 -10.82 4.09 6.37
C CYS A 6 -10.13 2.77 6.03
N SER A 7 -10.21 1.78 6.92
CA SER A 7 -9.57 0.47 6.72
C SER A 7 -10.49 -0.58 6.09
N GLU A 8 -11.78 -0.25 5.95
CA GLU A 8 -12.81 -1.16 5.47
C GLU A 8 -13.72 -0.46 4.48
N LEU A 9 -14.21 -1.20 3.49
CA LEU A 9 -15.16 -0.68 2.51
C LEU A 9 -16.53 -0.42 3.17
N PRO A 10 -17.20 0.71 2.90
CA PRO A 10 -18.55 0.96 3.41
C PRO A 10 -19.56 -0.10 2.95
N ALA A 11 -20.45 -0.54 3.84
CA ALA A 11 -21.47 -1.54 3.50
C ALA A 11 -22.44 -1.10 2.37
N ASN A 12 -22.57 0.21 2.16
CA ASN A 12 -23.37 0.83 1.10
C ASN A 12 -22.54 1.29 -0.10
N PHE A 13 -21.33 0.76 -0.27
CA PHE A 13 -20.51 1.08 -1.43
C PHE A 13 -21.24 0.63 -2.72
N PRO A 14 -21.36 1.50 -3.74
CA PRO A 14 -22.17 1.23 -4.93
C PRO A 14 -21.58 0.13 -5.82
N VAL A 15 -20.38 -0.36 -5.50
CA VAL A 15 -19.68 -1.43 -6.21
C VAL A 15 -19.59 -2.65 -5.28
N THR A 16 -20.12 -3.79 -5.72
CA THR A 16 -20.03 -5.05 -4.95
C THR A 16 -18.84 -5.88 -5.41
N GLU A 17 -18.34 -6.77 -4.56
CA GLU A 17 -17.21 -7.64 -4.89
C GLU A 17 -17.45 -8.46 -6.18
N GLU A 18 -18.68 -8.93 -6.40
CA GLU A 18 -19.07 -9.65 -7.62
C GLU A 18 -19.00 -8.79 -8.89
N MET A 19 -19.20 -7.47 -8.81
CA MET A 19 -19.10 -6.56 -9.97
C MET A 19 -17.66 -6.40 -10.46
N VAL A 20 -16.68 -6.60 -9.57
CA VAL A 20 -15.26 -6.32 -9.82
C VAL A 20 -14.45 -7.60 -9.96
N LYS A 21 -14.98 -8.72 -9.46
CA LYS A 21 -14.42 -10.07 -9.58
C LYS A 21 -13.90 -10.45 -10.97
N PRO A 22 -14.54 -10.07 -12.11
CA PRO A 22 -13.98 -10.35 -13.43
C PRO A 22 -12.71 -9.54 -13.75
N SER A 23 -12.51 -8.41 -13.08
CA SER A 23 -11.34 -7.54 -13.20
C SER A 23 -10.26 -7.87 -12.16
N LEU A 24 -10.58 -8.63 -11.11
CA LEU A 24 -9.64 -9.11 -10.10
C LEU A 24 -8.93 -10.37 -10.58
N ARG A 25 -7.62 -10.47 -10.34
CA ARG A 25 -6.82 -11.62 -10.78
C ARG A 25 -6.89 -12.78 -9.78
N GLY A 26 -7.58 -13.85 -10.15
CA GLY A 26 -7.67 -15.09 -9.36
C GLY A 26 -8.71 -15.02 -8.24
N SER A 27 -8.42 -15.58 -7.07
CA SER A 27 -9.28 -15.52 -5.87
C SER A 27 -8.89 -14.37 -4.93
N SER A 28 -8.34 -13.27 -5.46
CA SER A 28 -8.08 -12.07 -4.64
C SER A 28 -9.40 -11.33 -4.38
N SER A 29 -9.56 -10.81 -3.17
CA SER A 29 -10.68 -9.94 -2.80
C SER A 29 -10.33 -8.48 -3.09
N LEU A 30 -11.35 -7.63 -3.25
CA LEU A 30 -11.17 -6.19 -3.40
C LEU A 30 -10.26 -5.61 -2.30
N LEU A 31 -10.49 -6.01 -1.06
CA LEU A 31 -9.70 -5.57 0.09
C LEU A 31 -8.20 -5.84 -0.05
N ARG A 32 -7.82 -6.90 -0.76
CA ARG A 32 -6.42 -7.27 -0.95
C ARG A 32 -5.73 -6.44 -2.03
N GLU A 33 -6.46 -6.04 -3.08
CA GLU A 33 -5.92 -5.11 -4.09
C GLU A 33 -5.81 -3.69 -3.54
N LEU A 34 -6.69 -3.31 -2.60
CA LEU A 34 -6.66 -2.00 -1.95
C LEU A 34 -5.46 -1.85 -1.00
N GLN A 35 -5.02 -2.93 -0.35
CA GLN A 35 -3.95 -2.91 0.66
C GLN A 35 -2.56 -3.25 0.11
N VAL A 36 -2.16 -2.63 -0.99
CA VAL A 36 -0.79 -2.76 -1.53
C VAL A 36 0.05 -1.56 -1.12
N ALA A 37 1.06 -1.79 -0.27
CA ALA A 37 1.98 -0.75 0.19
C ALA A 37 2.84 -0.17 -0.94
N LEU A 38 3.28 1.07 -0.79
CA LEU A 38 4.09 1.78 -1.76
C LEU A 38 5.31 0.97 -2.19
N GLY A 39 5.51 0.86 -3.51
CA GLY A 39 6.64 0.11 -4.08
C GLY A 39 6.50 -1.42 -4.00
N GLN A 40 5.41 -1.95 -3.46
CA GLN A 40 5.03 -3.35 -3.61
C GLN A 40 4.15 -3.51 -4.84
N TYR A 41 4.40 -4.56 -5.62
CA TYR A 41 3.66 -4.83 -6.85
C TYR A 41 3.20 -6.28 -6.81
N SER A 42 1.89 -6.49 -6.93
CA SER A 42 1.28 -7.83 -7.05
C SER A 42 1.51 -8.45 -8.43
N GLU A 43 1.73 -7.61 -9.44
CA GLU A 43 1.93 -8.00 -10.83
C GLU A 43 3.38 -7.80 -11.30
N GLU A 44 3.93 -8.82 -11.94
CA GLU A 44 5.24 -8.76 -12.59
C GLU A 44 5.07 -8.27 -14.03
N HIS A 45 5.07 -6.94 -14.22
CA HIS A 45 4.99 -6.33 -15.55
C HIS A 45 6.35 -6.27 -16.26
N PHE A 46 7.44 -6.20 -15.50
CA PHE A 46 8.79 -6.14 -16.02
C PHE A 46 9.49 -7.47 -15.79
N ASN A 47 10.16 -7.98 -16.83
CA ASN A 47 11.00 -9.16 -16.75
C ASN A 47 12.47 -8.84 -17.07
N GLU A 48 12.76 -7.60 -17.48
CA GLU A 48 14.08 -7.14 -17.79
C GLU A 48 14.87 -6.89 -16.50
N VAL A 49 16.16 -7.24 -16.53
CA VAL A 49 17.04 -7.17 -15.34
C VAL A 49 17.13 -5.74 -14.78
N SER A 50 17.18 -4.72 -15.65
CA SER A 50 17.40 -3.33 -15.23
C SER A 50 16.20 -2.75 -14.45
N PRO A 51 14.95 -2.77 -14.95
CA PRO A 51 13.78 -2.39 -14.18
C PRO A 51 13.62 -3.18 -12.87
N CYS A 52 13.80 -4.50 -12.89
CA CYS A 52 13.68 -5.33 -11.69
C CYS A 52 14.69 -4.94 -10.62
N ARG A 53 15.96 -4.66 -11.00
CA ARG A 53 16.97 -4.15 -10.06
C ARG A 53 16.62 -2.78 -9.50
N MET A 54 16.05 -1.89 -10.32
CA MET A 54 15.60 -0.56 -9.85
C MET A 54 14.47 -0.68 -8.85
N ILE A 55 13.49 -1.55 -9.10
CA ILE A 55 12.38 -1.84 -8.18
C ILE A 55 12.91 -2.38 -6.85
N GLN A 56 13.80 -3.36 -6.88
CA GLN A 56 14.41 -3.92 -5.67
C GLN A 56 15.18 -2.86 -4.88
N LYS A 57 15.94 -2.00 -5.56
CA LYS A 57 16.64 -0.89 -4.91
C LYS A 57 15.67 0.06 -4.23
N PHE A 58 14.61 0.47 -4.93
CA PHE A 58 13.58 1.34 -4.37
C PHE A 58 12.90 0.71 -3.15
N GLN A 59 12.54 -0.57 -3.20
CA GLN A 59 11.95 -1.29 -2.07
C GLN A 59 12.88 -1.34 -0.84
N MET A 60 14.19 -1.54 -1.05
CA MET A 60 15.16 -1.47 0.05
C MET A 60 15.25 -0.08 0.65
N GLU A 61 15.26 0.97 -0.17
CA GLU A 61 15.29 2.36 0.29
C GLU A 61 14.04 2.71 1.11
N LEU A 62 12.86 2.28 0.69
CA LEU A 62 11.61 2.45 1.44
C LEU A 62 11.66 1.75 2.80
N LYS A 63 12.24 0.55 2.88
CA LYS A 63 12.39 -0.18 4.15
C LYS A 63 13.30 0.58 5.12
N VAL A 64 14.46 1.03 4.66
CA VAL A 64 15.38 1.84 5.47
C VAL A 64 14.72 3.15 5.93
N PHE A 65 13.94 3.78 5.04
CA PHE A 65 13.20 4.99 5.39
C PHE A 65 12.11 4.73 6.45
N SER A 66 11.34 3.64 6.32
CA SER A 66 10.35 3.23 7.33
C SER A 66 10.99 3.00 8.71
N GLU A 67 12.12 2.29 8.76
CA GLU A 67 12.89 2.09 10.00
C GLU A 67 13.34 3.44 10.61
N THR A 68 13.76 4.39 9.77
CA THR A 68 14.14 5.75 10.19
C THR A 68 12.95 6.53 10.74
N VAL A 69 11.78 6.45 10.10
CA VAL A 69 10.53 7.07 10.56
C VAL A 69 10.11 6.48 11.91
N ASN A 70 10.19 5.17 12.07
CA ASN A 70 9.85 4.46 13.30
C ASN A 70 10.80 4.84 14.45
N ALA A 71 12.10 4.91 14.18
CA ALA A 71 13.08 5.39 15.15
C ALA A 71 12.78 6.83 15.60
N ARG A 72 12.47 7.74 14.66
CA ARG A 72 12.07 9.13 14.96
C ARG A 72 10.80 9.18 15.81
N ASN A 73 9.78 8.42 15.42
CA ASN A 73 8.47 8.43 16.07
C ASN A 73 8.51 7.91 17.51
N SER A 74 9.44 7.01 17.85
CA SER A 74 9.57 6.47 19.21
C SER A 74 9.89 7.53 20.29
N GLY A 75 10.48 8.67 19.90
CA GLY A 75 10.78 9.78 20.79
C GLY A 75 9.71 10.88 20.86
N LEU A 76 8.61 10.74 20.12
CA LEU A 76 7.57 11.78 20.02
C LEU A 76 6.34 11.43 20.88
N PRO A 77 5.77 12.39 21.63
CA PRO A 77 4.51 12.17 22.36
C PRO A 77 3.34 11.81 21.43
N VAL A 78 3.38 12.31 20.19
CA VAL A 78 2.42 11.99 19.14
C VAL A 78 3.21 11.60 17.88
N PRO A 79 3.19 10.32 17.47
CA PRO A 79 3.94 9.86 16.31
C PRO A 79 3.30 10.35 15.01
N TYR A 80 4.12 10.71 14.02
CA TYR A 80 3.65 11.02 12.68
C TYR A 80 3.83 9.81 11.77
N THR A 81 2.75 9.07 11.52
CA THR A 81 2.76 7.78 10.81
C THR A 81 2.28 7.87 9.36
N TYR A 82 1.59 8.95 8.96
CA TYR A 82 0.94 9.05 7.65
C TYR A 82 1.86 8.90 6.43
N MET A 83 3.15 9.18 6.58
CA MET A 83 4.16 9.06 5.52
C MET A 83 5.16 7.92 5.77
N ASP A 84 4.84 6.96 6.64
CA ASP A 84 5.60 5.72 6.71
C ASP A 84 5.27 4.87 5.45
N PRO A 85 6.24 4.49 4.61
CA PRO A 85 5.99 3.68 3.43
C PRO A 85 5.27 2.36 3.71
N ALA A 86 5.35 1.85 4.94
CA ALA A 86 4.60 0.66 5.35
C ALA A 86 3.08 0.86 5.38
N VAL A 87 2.59 2.11 5.46
CA VAL A 87 1.16 2.46 5.52
C VAL A 87 0.68 3.30 4.34
N VAL A 88 1.59 3.78 3.48
CA VAL A 88 1.22 4.52 2.27
C VAL A 88 0.85 3.53 1.19
N GLU A 89 -0.34 3.67 0.61
CA GLU A 89 -0.83 2.84 -0.49
C GLU A 89 -0.12 3.18 -1.81
N ASN A 90 0.03 2.18 -2.68
CA ASN A 90 0.69 2.34 -3.98
C ASN A 90 -0.18 3.08 -5.01
N SER A 91 -1.50 3.20 -4.76
CA SER A 91 -2.46 3.86 -5.63
C SER A 91 -3.53 4.62 -4.83
N VAL A 92 -4.35 5.41 -5.51
CA VAL A 92 -5.51 6.08 -4.88
C VAL A 92 -6.73 5.20 -5.11
N ALA A 93 -7.18 4.48 -4.09
CA ALA A 93 -8.14 3.39 -4.25
C ALA A 93 -9.41 3.48 -3.37
N ILE A 94 -9.83 4.71 -3.02
CA ILE A 94 -10.97 5.02 -2.14
C ILE A 94 -12.29 4.37 -2.57
#